data_AF-A0A0F8YNS4-F1
#
_entry.id   AF-A0A0F8YNS4-F1
#
_cell.length_a   1.000
_cell.length_b   1.000
_cell.length_c   1.000
_cell.angle_alpha   90.00
_cell.angle_beta   90.00
_cell.angle_gamma   90.00
#
_symmetry.space_group_name_H-M   'P 1'
#
loop_
_entity.id
_entity.type
_entity.pdbx_description
1 polymer ?
#
loop_
_entity_poly.entity_id
_entity_poly.type
_entity_poly.pdbx_seq_one_letter_code
_entity_poly.pdbx_strand_id
1 'polypeptide(L)'
;FHGFLVAPGSPYKNMEKVLFAIEYARENNVPMLGTCGGFQHMMIEYAQNVLGYKDAQHAEYDPYASELFISELACSLKGREMKLDLTPNSAVASLYGKLQVK
;
A
#
# COMPACT_ATOMS: atom_id res chain seq x y z
N PHE A 1 20.03 -3.09 4.47
CA PHE A 1 19.20 -2.12 5.22
C PHE A 1 18.39 -2.87 6.26
N HIS A 2 18.07 -2.27 7.41
CA HIS A 2 17.29 -2.93 8.47
C HIS A 2 15.78 -2.77 8.32
N GLY A 3 15.34 -1.84 7.45
CA GLY A 3 13.94 -1.67 7.11
C GLY A 3 13.74 -0.61 6.04
N PHE A 4 12.56 -0.62 5.42
CA PHE A 4 12.13 0.37 4.43
C PHE A 4 10.85 1.07 4.91
N LEU A 5 10.80 2.39 4.74
CA LEU A 5 9.59 3.18 4.90
C LEU A 5 9.18 3.74 3.54
N VAL A 6 8.05 3.30 3.02
CA VAL A 6 7.48 3.84 1.79
C VAL A 6 6.58 5.01 2.16
N ALA A 7 7.14 6.21 1.96
CA ALA A 7 6.55 7.49 2.38
C ALA A 7 5.22 7.79 1.66
N PRO A 8 4.33 8.60 2.24
CA PRO A 8 3.11 9.02 1.56
C PRO A 8 3.42 9.98 0.39
N GLY A 9 2.42 10.26 -0.45
CA GLY A 9 2.52 11.28 -1.50
C GLY A 9 2.83 10.72 -2.89
N SER A 10 2.04 9.75 -3.34
CA SER A 10 1.95 9.40 -4.75
C SER A 10 1.26 10.53 -5.55
N PRO A 11 1.49 10.64 -6.87
CA PRO A 11 2.38 9.81 -7.67
C PRO A 11 3.86 10.09 -7.39
N TYR A 12 4.64 9.03 -7.19
CA TYR A 12 6.09 9.11 -7.06
C TYR A 12 6.75 9.52 -8.38
N LYS A 13 7.87 10.25 -8.27
CA LYS A 13 8.70 10.65 -9.42
C LYS A 13 9.11 9.46 -10.31
N ASN A 14 9.28 8.28 -9.73
CA ASN A 14 9.52 7.05 -10.47
C ASN A 14 8.87 5.88 -9.73
N MET A 15 7.76 5.38 -10.27
CA MET A 15 6.99 4.27 -9.69
C MET A 15 7.78 2.96 -9.73
N GLU A 16 8.43 2.64 -10.85
CA GLU A 16 9.17 1.40 -11.03
C GLU A 16 10.26 1.21 -9.97
N LYS A 17 10.99 2.28 -9.62
CA LYS A 17 12.02 2.24 -8.55
C LYS A 17 11.42 2.01 -7.17
N VAL A 18 10.21 2.51 -6.92
CA VAL A 18 9.50 2.27 -5.67
C VAL A 18 9.02 0.83 -5.61
N LEU A 19 8.42 0.31 -6.68
CA LEU A 19 8.01 -1.09 -6.78
C LEU A 19 9.21 -2.04 -6.63
N PHE A 20 10.34 -1.74 -7.27
CA PHE A 20 11.58 -2.51 -7.11
C PHE A 20 12.06 -2.54 -5.65
N ALA A 21 12.00 -1.42 -4.93
CA ALA A 21 12.37 -1.39 -3.50
C ALA A 21 11.41 -2.21 -2.63
N ILE A 22 10.11 -2.20 -2.96
CA ILE A 22 9.09 -3.02 -2.29
C ILE A 22 9.32 -4.50 -2.54
N GLU A 23 9.50 -4.88 -3.80
CA GLU A 23 9.79 -6.25 -4.23
C GLU A 23 11.06 -6.77 -3.53
N TYR A 24 12.14 -5.99 -3.54
CA TYR A 24 13.37 -6.33 -2.84
C TYR A 24 13.13 -6.60 -1.36
N ALA A 25 12.38 -5.71 -0.68
CA ALA A 25 12.09 -5.89 0.75
C ALA A 25 11.27 -7.15 1.01
N ARG A 26 10.24 -7.41 0.20
CA ARG A 26 9.36 -8.59 0.28
C ARG A 26 10.15 -9.88 0.10
N GLU A 27 11.01 -9.96 -0.91
CA GLU A 27 11.75 -11.18 -1.26
C GLU A 27 12.92 -11.47 -0.30
N ASN A 28 13.49 -10.43 0.28
CA ASN A 28 14.65 -10.55 1.17
C ASN A 28 14.28 -10.52 2.65
N ASN A 29 12.99 -10.65 2.99
CA ASN A 29 12.48 -10.59 4.37
C ASN A 29 12.96 -9.35 5.14
N VAL A 30 13.05 -8.20 4.46
CA VAL A 30 13.42 -6.94 5.10
C VAL A 30 12.14 -6.26 5.61
N PRO A 31 12.06 -5.88 6.90
CA PRO A 31 10.89 -5.18 7.43
C PRO A 31 10.53 -3.95 6.61
N MET A 32 9.23 -3.78 6.33
CA MET A 32 8.71 -2.68 5.52
C MET A 32 7.43 -2.11 6.13
N LEU A 33 7.30 -0.78 6.06
CA LEU A 33 6.06 -0.06 6.36
C LEU A 33 5.70 0.87 5.20
N GLY A 34 4.50 0.73 4.65
CA GLY A 34 3.94 1.65 3.67
C GLY A 34 2.86 2.53 4.29
N THR A 35 2.87 3.82 3.98
CA THR A 35 1.89 4.78 4.50
C THR A 35 1.17 5.50 3.37
N CYS A 36 -0.17 5.58 3.44
CA CYS A 36 -1.00 6.20 2.39
C CYS A 36 -0.64 5.65 0.99
N GLY A 37 -0.15 6.50 0.09
CA GLY A 37 0.39 6.11 -1.22
C GLY A 37 1.39 4.96 -1.17
N GLY A 38 2.23 4.91 -0.14
CA GLY A 38 3.19 3.81 0.03
C GLY A 38 2.52 2.45 0.24
N PHE A 39 1.43 2.42 1.02
CA PHE A 39 0.64 1.19 1.18
C PHE A 39 -0.06 0.80 -0.12
N GLN A 40 -0.60 1.76 -0.87
CA GLN A 40 -1.22 1.52 -2.18
C GLN A 40 -0.21 0.88 -3.15
N HIS A 41 1.03 1.35 -3.18
CA HIS A 41 2.08 0.79 -4.05
C HIS A 41 2.58 -0.58 -3.60
N MET A 42 2.54 -0.87 -2.29
CA MET A 42 2.76 -2.23 -1.81
C MET A 42 1.70 -3.20 -2.33
N MET A 43 0.44 -2.76 -2.42
CA MET A 43 -0.63 -3.58 -3.00
C MET A 43 -0.43 -3.80 -4.51
N ILE A 44 0.02 -2.77 -5.24
CA ILE A 44 0.35 -2.89 -6.67
C ILE A 44 1.49 -3.91 -6.88
N GLU A 45 2.60 -3.79 -6.15
CA GLU A 45 3.72 -4.75 -6.26
C GLU A 45 3.25 -6.17 -5.97
N TYR A 46 2.49 -6.37 -4.89
CA TYR A 46 1.98 -7.69 -4.53
C TYR A 46 1.02 -8.26 -5.57
N ALA A 47 0.14 -7.43 -6.14
CA ALA A 47 -0.77 -7.82 -7.21
C ALA A 47 0.00 -8.29 -8.47
N GLN A 48 1.01 -7.53 -8.90
CA GLN A 48 1.81 -7.81 -10.08
C GLN A 48 2.72 -9.05 -9.90
N ASN A 49 3.39 -9.14 -8.76
CA ASN A 49 4.47 -10.12 -8.57
C ASN A 49 4.05 -11.40 -7.86
N VAL A 50 3.00 -11.34 -7.02
CA VAL A 50 2.55 -12.51 -6.25
C VAL A 50 1.22 -13.06 -6.77
N LEU A 51 0.25 -12.19 -7.05
CA LEU A 51 -1.09 -12.63 -7.47
C LEU A 51 -1.22 -12.84 -8.99
N GLY A 52 -0.26 -12.33 -9.78
CA GLY A 52 -0.22 -12.52 -11.24
C GLY A 52 -1.00 -11.49 -12.06
N TYR A 53 -1.52 -10.44 -11.43
CA TYR A 53 -2.16 -9.30 -12.13
C TYR A 53 -1.08 -8.39 -12.72
N LYS A 54 -0.43 -8.83 -13.80
CA LYS A 54 0.71 -8.12 -14.41
C LYS A 54 0.40 -6.68 -14.84
N ASP A 55 -0.84 -6.42 -15.21
CA ASP A 55 -1.31 -5.11 -15.64
C ASP A 55 -2.03 -4.32 -14.52
N ALA A 56 -1.89 -4.72 -13.25
CA ALA A 56 -2.47 -3.98 -12.13
C ALA A 56 -1.90 -2.55 -12.09
N GLN A 57 -2.79 -1.56 -12.21
CA GLN A 57 -2.44 -0.15 -12.30
C GLN A 57 -3.05 0.69 -11.17
N HIS A 58 -2.47 1.87 -10.99
CA HIS A 58 -2.91 2.89 -10.05
C HIS A 58 -3.40 4.11 -10.84
N ALA A 59 -4.62 4.57 -10.55
CA ALA A 59 -5.29 5.60 -11.34
C ALA A 59 -4.54 6.95 -11.42
N GLU A 60 -3.73 7.30 -10.42
CA GLU A 60 -2.86 8.49 -10.46
C GLU A 60 -1.79 8.45 -11.56
N TYR A 61 -1.47 7.27 -12.12
CA TYR A 61 -0.49 7.09 -13.19
C TYR A 61 -1.14 6.86 -14.55
N ASP A 62 -2.13 5.98 -14.59
CA ASP A 62 -2.94 5.72 -15.78
C ASP A 62 -4.40 5.50 -15.38
N PRO A 63 -5.25 6.54 -15.46
CA PRO A 63 -6.66 6.44 -15.09
C PRO A 63 -7.51 5.66 -16.11
N TYR A 64 -6.95 5.31 -17.28
CA TYR A 64 -7.65 4.57 -18.34
C TYR A 64 -7.16 3.12 -18.48
N ALA A 65 -6.28 2.67 -17.60
CA ALA A 65 -5.82 1.29 -17.58
C ALA A 65 -6.99 0.31 -17.45
N SER A 66 -6.90 -0.83 -18.13
CA SER A 66 -7.94 -1.85 -18.11
C SER A 66 -8.13 -2.49 -16.74
N GLU A 67 -7.08 -2.52 -15.91
CA GLU A 67 -7.06 -3.15 -14.59
C GLU A 67 -6.63 -2.16 -13.51
N LEU A 68 -7.58 -1.33 -13.05
CA LEU A 68 -7.37 -0.41 -11.93
C LEU A 68 -7.46 -1.14 -10.59
N PHE A 69 -6.32 -1.50 -10.04
CA PHE A 69 -6.23 -2.13 -8.71
C PHE A 69 -6.37 -1.11 -7.58
N ILE A 70 -5.93 0.13 -7.84
CA ILE A 70 -6.14 1.29 -6.96
C ILE A 70 -6.80 2.40 -7.78
N SER A 71 -8.02 2.76 -7.40
CA SER A 71 -8.84 3.78 -8.06
C SER A 71 -9.12 4.99 -7.16
N GLU A 72 -9.53 6.10 -7.77
CA GLU A 72 -10.01 7.26 -7.01
C GLU A 72 -11.31 6.92 -6.27
N LEU A 73 -11.50 7.50 -5.08
CA LEU A 73 -12.77 7.43 -4.35
C LEU A 73 -13.78 8.39 -4.97
N ALA A 74 -15.04 7.98 -5.04
CA ALA A 74 -16.13 8.85 -5.51
C ALA A 74 -16.33 10.12 -4.66
N CYS A 75 -15.85 10.12 -3.41
CA CYS A 75 -15.89 11.28 -2.51
C CYS A 75 -14.61 11.37 -1.69
N SER A 76 -14.11 12.59 -1.48
CA SER A 76 -12.94 12.84 -0.64
C SER A 76 -13.20 12.54 0.83
N LEU A 77 -12.30 11.77 1.44
CA LEU A 77 -12.25 11.51 2.89
C LEU A 77 -11.23 12.39 3.61
N LYS A 78 -10.65 13.40 2.94
CA LYS A 78 -9.62 14.26 3.53
C LYS A 78 -10.15 14.95 4.80
N GLY A 79 -9.39 14.84 5.88
CA GLY A 79 -9.73 15.46 7.17
C GLY A 79 -10.81 14.72 7.95
N ARG A 80 -11.28 13.55 7.49
CA ARG A 80 -12.21 12.72 8.27
C ARG A 80 -11.43 11.77 9.18
N GLU A 81 -11.87 11.68 10.42
CA GLU A 81 -11.47 10.62 11.35
C GLU A 81 -12.47 9.46 11.24
N MET A 82 -11.96 8.23 11.27
CA MET A 82 -12.78 7.02 11.18
C MET A 82 -12.31 6.02 12.24
N LYS A 83 -13.25 5.30 12.84
CA LYS A 83 -12.90 4.18 13.71
C LYS A 83 -12.41 3.01 12.85
N LEU A 84 -11.36 2.34 13.30
CA LEU A 84 -10.83 1.15 12.65
C LEU A 84 -11.08 -0.07 13.53
N ASP A 85 -11.70 -1.09 12.94
CA ASP A 85 -11.77 -2.43 13.49
C ASP A 85 -10.54 -3.21 13.01
N LEU A 86 -9.72 -3.68 13.96
CA LEU A 86 -8.50 -4.43 13.66
C LEU A 86 -8.80 -5.92 13.63
N THR A 87 -8.23 -6.62 12.66
CA THR A 87 -8.35 -8.08 12.55
C THR A 87 -7.69 -8.75 13.76
N PRO A 88 -8.40 -9.64 14.49
CA PRO A 88 -7.80 -10.40 15.59
C PRO A 88 -6.55 -11.17 15.14
N ASN A 89 -5.56 -11.29 16.04
CA ASN A 89 -4.27 -11.94 15.79
C ASN A 89 -3.38 -11.31 14.70
N SER A 90 -3.76 -10.14 14.16
CA SER A 90 -2.87 -9.36 13.30
C SER A 90 -1.77 -8.67 14.11
N ALA A 91 -0.62 -8.43 13.48
CA ALA A 91 0.48 -7.68 14.10
C ALA A 91 0.03 -6.30 14.62
N VAL A 92 -0.85 -5.61 13.87
CA VAL A 92 -1.38 -4.31 14.28
C VAL A 92 -2.28 -4.42 15.52
N ALA A 93 -3.13 -5.44 15.63
CA ALA A 93 -3.95 -5.68 16.82
C ALA A 93 -3.07 -5.94 18.06
N SER A 94 -2.00 -6.74 17.91
CA SER A 94 -1.05 -7.00 18.99
C SER A 94 -0.33 -5.73 19.46
N LEU A 95 0.05 -4.84 18.53
CA LEU A 95 0.72 -3.58 18.86
C LEU A 95 -0.19 -2.59 19.60
N TYR A 96 -1.46 -2.49 19.20
CA TYR A 96 -2.42 -1.58 19.84
C TYR A 96 -3.02 -2.14 21.14
N GLY A 97 -2.96 -3.46 21.37
CA GLY A 97 -3.54 -4.12 22.54
C GLY A 97 -5.08 -4.07 22.60
N LYS A 98 -5.74 -3.71 21.50
CA LYS A 98 -7.20 -3.60 21.37
C LYS A 98 -7.63 -3.82 19.93
N LEU A 99 -8.88 -4.22 19.72
CA LEU A 99 -9.45 -4.48 18.39
C LEU A 99 -10.16 -3.26 17.77
N GLN A 100 -10.31 -2.16 18.51
CA GLN A 100 -10.90 -0.93 18.01
C GLN A 100 -10.04 0.27 18.36
N VAL A 101 -9.70 1.05 17.34
CA VAL A 101 -8.94 2.30 17.48
C VAL A 101 -9.71 3.45 16.83
N LYS A 102 -9.51 4.66 17.36
CA LYS A 102 -10.05 5.89 16.77
C LYS A 102 -8.90 6.60 16.06
#